data_AF-A0A8S0XUY2-F1
#
_entry.id   AF-A0A8S0XUY2-F1
#
_cell.length_a   1.000
_cell.length_b   1.000
_cell.length_c   1.000
_cell.angle_alpha   90.00
_cell.angle_beta   90.00
_cell.angle_gamma   90.00
#
_symmetry.space_group_name_H-M   'P 1'
#
loop_
_entity.id
_entity.type
_entity.pdbx_description
1 polymer ?
#
loop_
_entity_poly.entity_id
_entity_poly.type
_entity_poly.pdbx_seq_one_letter_code
_entity_poly.pdbx_strand_id
1 'polypeptide(L)'
;MGSDKSEKILINKNCIDMLISGLKNIKISSREKSIKKEAEKMLNLIEEELYKRNISLKQKILEKMKETKSTDPNMNANLYILYRNLDSGQISEEQALELFKMYVKMEPYDRTI
;
A
#
# COMPACT_ATOMS: atom_id res chain seq x y z
N MET A 1 -3.88 -26.64 -3.40
CA MET A 1 -3.88 -25.64 -2.32
C MET A 1 -4.76 -24.49 -2.78
N GLY A 2 -5.85 -24.22 -2.06
CA GLY A 2 -6.91 -23.32 -2.51
C GLY A 2 -6.41 -21.89 -2.67
N SER A 3 -6.54 -21.35 -3.87
CA SER A 3 -6.44 -19.93 -4.13
C SER A 3 -7.59 -19.23 -3.42
N ASP A 4 -7.28 -18.52 -2.33
CA ASP A 4 -8.21 -17.65 -1.61
C ASP A 4 -8.62 -16.52 -2.56
N LYS A 5 -9.68 -16.75 -3.33
CA LYS A 5 -10.27 -15.73 -4.21
C LYS A 5 -11.01 -14.76 -3.31
N SER A 6 -10.30 -13.76 -2.80
CA SER A 6 -10.89 -12.62 -2.12
C SER A 6 -11.93 -11.97 -3.04
N GLU A 7 -13.21 -12.17 -2.71
CA GLU A 7 -14.35 -11.62 -3.43
C GLU A 7 -14.41 -10.11 -3.20
N LYS A 8 -14.52 -9.34 -4.30
CA LYS A 8 -14.54 -7.87 -4.23
C LYS A 8 -15.97 -7.37 -4.39
N ILE A 9 -16.39 -6.52 -3.47
CA ILE A 9 -17.67 -5.81 -3.53
C ILE A 9 -17.46 -4.34 -3.91
N LEU A 10 -18.33 -3.81 -4.77
CA LEU A 10 -18.40 -2.39 -5.09
C LEU A 10 -19.26 -1.70 -4.04
N ILE A 11 -18.69 -0.73 -3.33
CA ILE A 11 -19.37 0.01 -2.27
C ILE A 11 -19.28 1.51 -2.59
N ASN A 12 -20.36 2.24 -2.34
CA ASN A 12 -20.35 3.70 -2.42
C ASN A 12 -19.38 4.28 -1.37
N LYS A 13 -18.50 5.20 -1.80
CA LYS A 13 -17.53 5.86 -0.91
C LYS A 13 -18.19 6.47 0.34
N ASN A 14 -19.37 7.07 0.20
CA ASN A 14 -20.09 7.65 1.34
C ASN A 14 -20.39 6.62 2.44
N CYS A 15 -20.65 5.36 2.08
CA CYS A 15 -20.86 4.30 3.08
C CYS A 15 -19.59 4.04 3.89
N ILE A 16 -18.43 4.04 3.23
CA ILE A 16 -17.12 3.87 3.90
C ILE A 16 -16.82 5.08 4.79
N ASP A 17 -17.04 6.30 4.30
CA ASP A 17 -16.81 7.52 5.08
C ASP A 17 -17.70 7.57 6.34
N MET A 18 -18.95 7.11 6.23
CA MET A 18 -19.86 6.96 7.38
C MET A 18 -19.37 5.90 8.37
N LEU A 19 -18.89 4.75 7.90
CA LEU A 19 -18.31 3.70 8.76
C LEU A 19 -17.10 4.22 9.55
N ILE A 20 -16.16 4.90 8.87
CA ILE A 20 -14.99 5.51 9.50
C ILE A 20 -15.41 6.52 10.56
N SER A 21 -16.37 7.39 10.24
CA SER A 21 -16.87 8.41 11.16
C SER A 21 -17.54 7.77 12.40
N GLY A 22 -18.35 6.74 12.20
CA GLY A 22 -18.99 5.99 13.28
C GLY A 22 -17.98 5.31 14.21
N LEU A 23 -16.97 4.64 13.65
CA LEU A 23 -15.92 3.97 14.42
C LEU A 23 -15.05 4.97 15.20
N LYS A 24 -14.71 6.12 14.61
CA LYS A 24 -14.02 7.21 15.31
C LYS A 24 -14.83 7.72 16.50
N ASN A 25 -16.13 7.93 16.29
CA ASN A 25 -17.03 8.35 17.37
C ASN A 25 -17.10 7.31 18.49
N ILE A 26 -17.20 6.02 18.18
CA ILE A 26 -17.19 4.93 19.17
C ILE A 26 -15.87 4.92 19.95
N LYS A 27 -14.72 5.03 19.27
CA LYS A 27 -13.39 5.09 19.90
C LYS A 27 -13.26 6.26 20.88
N ILE A 28 -13.78 7.43 20.51
CA ILE A 28 -13.69 8.65 21.33
C ILE A 28 -14.67 8.61 22.50
N SER A 29 -15.92 8.22 22.26
CA SER A 29 -17.02 8.29 23.24
C SER A 29 -17.01 7.13 24.25
N SER A 30 -16.47 5.97 23.89
CA SER A 30 -16.44 4.83 24.80
C SER A 30 -15.52 5.09 25.99
N ARG A 31 -15.87 4.59 27.17
CA ARG A 31 -15.00 4.57 28.35
C ARG A 31 -14.23 3.26 28.49
N GLU A 32 -14.69 2.21 27.80
CA GLU A 32 -14.13 0.87 27.91
C GLU A 32 -12.94 0.70 26.96
N LYS A 33 -11.77 0.34 27.51
CA LYS A 33 -10.52 0.21 26.74
C LYS A 33 -10.59 -0.88 25.68
N SER A 34 -11.31 -1.97 25.95
CA SER A 34 -11.58 -3.07 25.00
C SER A 34 -12.30 -2.55 23.75
N ILE A 35 -13.40 -1.80 23.92
CA ILE A 35 -14.18 -1.21 22.83
C ILE A 35 -13.33 -0.23 22.01
N LYS A 36 -12.52 0.62 22.67
CA LYS A 36 -11.60 1.53 21.96
C LYS A 36 -10.61 0.78 21.08
N LYS A 37 -10.02 -0.30 21.61
CA LYS A 37 -9.07 -1.13 20.86
C LYS A 37 -9.75 -1.83 19.68
N GLU A 38 -10.98 -2.30 19.85
CA GLU A 38 -11.70 -2.98 18.78
C GLU A 38 -12.10 -2.01 17.66
N ALA A 39 -12.60 -0.82 18.01
CA ALA A 39 -12.86 0.25 17.05
C ALA A 39 -11.58 0.65 16.28
N GLU A 40 -10.43 0.70 16.96
CA GLU A 40 -9.14 0.99 16.32
C GLU A 40 -8.72 -0.08 15.33
N LYS A 41 -8.86 -1.37 15.69
CA LYS A 41 -8.55 -2.47 14.76
C LYS A 41 -9.39 -2.38 13.49
N MET A 42 -10.68 -2.10 13.62
CA MET A 42 -11.58 -1.97 12.47
C MET A 42 -11.21 -0.77 11.60
N LEU A 43 -10.86 0.37 12.21
CA LEU A 43 -10.36 1.54 11.47
C LEU A 43 -9.09 1.19 10.69
N ASN A 44 -8.12 0.55 11.34
CA ASN A 44 -6.87 0.16 10.69
C ASN A 44 -7.12 -0.79 9.50
N LEU A 45 -8.03 -1.76 9.62
CA LEU A 45 -8.37 -2.66 8.51
C LEU A 45 -8.96 -1.92 7.32
N ILE A 46 -9.88 -0.99 7.57
CA ILE A 46 -10.48 -0.16 6.51
C ILE A 46 -9.41 0.72 5.88
N GLU A 47 -8.57 1.37 6.69
CA GLU A 47 -7.49 2.23 6.22
C GLU A 47 -6.46 1.44 5.41
N GLU A 48 -6.04 0.25 5.84
CA GLU A 48 -5.12 -0.62 5.08
C GLU A 48 -5.68 -1.00 3.71
N GLU A 49 -6.96 -1.38 3.63
CA GLU A 49 -7.60 -1.71 2.35
C GLU A 49 -7.78 -0.49 1.44
N LEU A 50 -8.07 0.68 2.01
CA LEU A 50 -8.12 1.94 1.29
C LEU A 50 -6.71 2.38 0.84
N TYR A 51 -5.68 2.22 1.68
CA TYR A 51 -4.29 2.56 1.38
C TYR A 51 -3.73 1.66 0.28
N LYS A 52 -4.00 0.34 0.32
CA LYS A 52 -3.64 -0.57 -0.79
C LYS A 52 -4.19 -0.10 -2.14
N ARG A 53 -5.33 0.59 -2.15
CA ARG A 53 -5.98 1.18 -3.34
C ARG A 53 -5.59 2.64 -3.65
N ASN A 54 -5.22 3.44 -2.64
CA ASN A 54 -5.00 4.90 -2.78
C ASN A 54 -3.53 5.33 -2.87
N ILE A 55 -2.57 4.45 -2.59
CA ILE A 55 -1.15 4.78 -2.80
C ILE A 55 -0.90 4.76 -4.32
N SER A 56 -0.67 5.94 -4.89
CA SER A 56 -0.26 6.09 -6.30
C SER A 56 1.01 5.28 -6.56
N LEU A 57 1.21 4.84 -7.80
CA LEU A 57 2.43 4.10 -8.14
C LEU A 57 3.70 4.90 -7.77
N LYS A 58 3.68 6.23 -7.94
CA LYS A 58 4.76 7.13 -7.51
C LYS A 58 5.08 6.98 -6.02
N GLN A 59 4.06 6.92 -5.18
CA GLN A 59 4.22 6.78 -3.74
C GLN A 59 4.76 5.38 -3.36
N LYS A 60 4.31 4.32 -4.05
CA LYS A 60 4.87 2.96 -3.89
C LYS A 60 6.36 2.90 -4.23
N ILE A 61 6.76 3.57 -5.31
CA ILE A 61 8.16 3.66 -5.72
C ILE A 61 8.98 4.42 -4.66
N LEU A 62 8.48 5.55 -4.15
CA LEU A 62 9.15 6.33 -3.11
C LEU A 62 9.34 5.56 -1.80
N GLU A 63 8.35 4.80 -1.37
CA GLU A 63 8.45 3.94 -0.18
C GLU A 63 9.52 2.87 -0.38
N LYS A 64 9.51 2.19 -1.53
CA LYS A 64 10.52 1.17 -1.85
C LYS A 64 11.93 1.75 -1.96
N MET A 65 12.08 2.98 -2.44
CA MET A 65 13.37 3.69 -2.39
C MET A 65 13.84 3.89 -0.94
N LYS A 66 12.98 4.30 -0.02
CA LYS A 66 13.37 4.47 1.40
C LYS A 66 13.85 3.14 2.01
N GLU A 67 13.17 2.04 1.71
CA GLU A 67 13.55 0.69 2.17
C GLU A 67 14.91 0.24 1.65
N THR A 68 15.20 0.52 0.38
CA THR A 68 16.40 0.04 -0.34
C THR A 68 17.62 0.94 -0.17
N LYS A 69 17.44 2.17 0.33
CA LYS A 69 18.48 3.22 0.40
C LYS A 69 19.82 2.74 0.97
N SER A 70 19.80 1.92 2.02
CA SER A 70 21.00 1.43 2.70
C SER A 70 21.28 -0.05 2.47
N THR A 71 20.30 -0.80 1.96
CA THR A 71 20.34 -2.27 1.86
C THR A 71 20.62 -2.74 0.43
N ASP A 72 20.18 -1.97 -0.57
CA ASP A 72 20.42 -2.21 -1.98
C ASP A 72 20.50 -0.87 -2.74
N PRO A 73 21.69 -0.23 -2.78
CA PRO A 73 21.89 1.03 -3.48
C PRO A 73 21.61 0.96 -4.99
N ASN A 74 21.79 -0.21 -5.61
CA ASN A 74 21.53 -0.41 -7.03
C ASN A 74 20.02 -0.40 -7.31
N MET A 75 19.24 -1.13 -6.52
CA MET A 75 17.78 -1.08 -6.60
C MET A 75 17.26 0.32 -6.28
N ASN A 76 17.84 1.00 -5.29
CA ASN A 76 17.48 2.37 -4.95
C ASN A 76 17.68 3.32 -6.15
N ALA A 77 18.81 3.23 -6.85
CA ALA A 77 19.09 4.02 -8.05
C ALA A 77 18.11 3.70 -9.20
N ASN A 78 17.80 2.43 -9.43
CA ASN A 78 16.83 2.00 -10.44
C ASN A 78 15.42 2.53 -10.15
N LEU A 79 15.00 2.48 -8.88
CA LEU A 79 13.71 3.02 -8.44
C LEU A 79 13.67 4.56 -8.54
N TYR A 80 14.78 5.25 -8.29
CA TYR A 80 14.89 6.69 -8.50
C TYR A 80 14.69 7.08 -9.97
N ILE A 81 15.35 6.37 -10.89
CA ILE A 81 15.19 6.60 -12.34
C ILE A 81 13.74 6.34 -12.75
N LEU A 82 13.16 5.23 -12.29
CA LEU A 82 11.77 4.88 -12.56
C LEU A 82 10.80 5.98 -12.09
N TYR A 83 11.02 6.51 -10.87
CA TYR A 83 10.24 7.62 -10.33
C TYR A 83 10.34 8.87 -11.22
N ARG A 84 11.55 9.27 -11.62
CA ARG A 84 11.77 10.46 -12.46
C ARG A 84 11.14 10.34 -13.84
N ASN A 85 11.19 9.15 -14.44
CA ASN A 85 10.60 8.89 -15.75
C ASN A 85 9.07 8.93 -15.68
N LEU A 86 8.47 8.35 -14.63
CA LEU A 86 7.03 8.43 -14.38
C LEU A 86 6.60 9.86 -14.03
N ASP A 87 7.43 10.60 -13.29
CA ASP A 87 7.13 11.98 -12.88
C ASP A 87 7.15 12.98 -14.03
N SER A 88 8.11 12.82 -14.94
CA SER A 88 8.23 13.61 -16.16
C SER A 88 7.27 13.19 -17.29
N GLY A 89 6.52 12.09 -17.12
CA GLY A 89 5.62 11.55 -18.14
C GLY A 89 6.34 10.89 -19.32
N GLN A 90 7.64 10.57 -19.20
CA GLN A 90 8.40 9.84 -20.21
C GLN A 90 7.91 8.40 -20.38
N ILE A 91 7.28 7.84 -19.35
CA ILE A 91 6.65 6.52 -19.38
C ILE A 91 5.23 6.62 -18.79
N SER A 92 4.33 5.76 -19.27
CA SER A 92 2.97 5.67 -18.71
C SER A 92 2.97 5.01 -17.32
N GLU A 93 1.87 5.17 -16.59
CA GLU A 93 1.71 4.50 -15.29
C GLU A 93 1.72 2.97 -15.43
N GLU A 94 1.17 2.42 -16.51
CA GLU A 94 1.22 0.98 -16.81
C GLU A 94 2.66 0.50 -17.06
N GLN A 95 3.43 1.22 -17.88
CA GLN A 95 4.84 0.90 -18.15
C GLN A 95 5.67 0.97 -16.88
N ALA A 96 5.45 2.00 -16.06
CA ALA A 96 6.12 2.14 -14.78
C ALA A 96 5.76 1.00 -13.82
N LEU A 97 4.51 0.52 -13.84
CA LEU A 97 4.04 -0.57 -13.00
C LEU A 97 4.71 -1.90 -13.36
N GLU A 98 4.90 -2.17 -14.65
CA GLU A 98 5.62 -3.37 -15.12
C GLU A 98 7.08 -3.35 -14.70
N LEU A 99 7.78 -2.23 -14.91
CA LEU A 99 9.17 -2.05 -14.49
C LEU A 99 9.32 -2.17 -12.97
N PHE A 100 8.41 -1.55 -12.20
CA PHE A 100 8.39 -1.66 -10.75
C PHE A 100 8.24 -3.12 -10.30
N LYS A 101 7.31 -3.87 -10.90
CA LYS A 101 7.12 -5.30 -10.61
C LYS A 101 8.36 -6.11 -10.98
N MET A 102 9.04 -5.79 -12.08
CA MET A 102 10.26 -6.48 -12.49
C MET A 102 11.39 -6.26 -11.47
N TYR A 103 11.61 -5.02 -11.05
CA TYR A 103 12.64 -4.67 -10.06
C TYR A 103 12.39 -5.33 -8.71
N VAL A 104 11.12 -5.38 -8.28
CA VAL A 104 10.75 -6.01 -7.00
C VAL A 104 10.71 -7.54 -7.07
N LYS A 105 10.40 -8.12 -8.24
CA LYS A 105 10.45 -9.59 -8.45
C LYS A 105 11.87 -10.13 -8.63
N MET A 106 12.82 -9.29 -9.04
CA MET A 106 14.25 -9.58 -9.03
C MET A 106 14.84 -9.55 -7.62
N GLU A 107 14.06 -9.79 -6.56
CA GLU A 107 14.65 -10.22 -5.28
C GLU A 107 15.39 -11.55 -5.51
N PRO A 108 16.60 -11.73 -4.97
CA PRO A 108 17.47 -12.78 -5.46
C PRO A 108 16.96 -14.16 -5.04
N TYR A 109 16.81 -15.01 -6.05
CA TYR A 109 17.07 -16.44 -6.01
C TYR A 109 18.57 -16.72 -5.71
N ASP A 110 19.15 -16.04 -4.71
CA ASP A 110 20.56 -16.15 -4.32
C ASP A 110 20.72 -15.99 -2.79
N ARG A 111 19.99 -16.84 -2.07
CA ARG A 111 20.51 -17.39 -0.81
C ARG A 111 20.69 -18.90 -1.00
N THR A 112 21.56 -19.26 -1.93
CA THR A 112 22.09 -20.62 -2.02
C THR A 112 23.52 -20.64 -1.51
N ILE A 113 23.64 -21.32 -0.36
CA ILE A 113 24.82 -21.90 0.30
C ILE A 113 25.69 -20.93 1.09
#